data_AF-A0A955QVI1-F1
#
_entry.id   AF-A0A955QVI1-F1
#
_cell.length_a   1.000
_cell.length_b   1.000
_cell.length_c   1.000
_cell.angle_alpha   90.00
_cell.angle_beta   90.00
_cell.angle_gamma   90.00
#
_symmetry.space_group_name_H-M   'P 1'
#
loop_
_entity.id
_entity.type
_entity.pdbx_description
1 polymer ?
#
loop_
_entity_poly.entity_id
_entity_poly.type
_entity_poly.pdbx_seq_one_letter_code
_entity_poly.pdbx_strand_id
1 'polypeptide(L)'
;MLILTPIILLGFAFNLFFLGGTGLSAEPEKVEQFVKARIEIGEMMTDYFSGGRGYGGGRPSPDQMRDMREDINAKLRQLLGKHGLTLEEYTRESSGIFADNATVQDFLSQHPDLKKRYEALPFDRMGTGGRSGRGY
;
A
#
# COMPACT_ATOMS: atom_id res chain seq x y z
N MET A 1 -22.90 -18.64 18.37
CA MET A 1 -22.08 -17.45 18.08
C MET A 1 -20.82 -17.92 17.37
N LEU A 2 -20.77 -17.78 16.05
CA LEU A 2 -19.59 -18.04 15.23
C LEU A 2 -19.29 -16.73 14.53
N ILE A 3 -18.33 -15.98 15.07
CA ILE A 3 -17.83 -14.75 14.45
C ILE A 3 -16.98 -15.23 13.26
N LEU A 4 -17.58 -15.23 12.08
CA LEU A 4 -16.88 -15.38 10.81
C LEU A 4 -15.86 -14.23 10.72
N THR A 5 -14.59 -14.54 10.97
CA THR A 5 -13.46 -13.73 10.54
C THR A 5 -13.54 -13.56 9.02
N PRO A 6 -13.71 -12.34 8.48
CA PRO A 6 -13.63 -12.15 7.05
C PRO A 6 -12.18 -12.40 6.62
N ILE A 7 -12.02 -13.46 5.84
CA ILE A 7 -10.81 -13.81 5.10
C ILE A 7 -10.48 -12.63 4.18
N ILE A 8 -9.58 -11.74 4.62
CA ILE A 8 -9.03 -10.69 3.75
C ILE A 8 -8.05 -11.38 2.79
N LEU A 9 -8.64 -11.80 1.66
CA LEU A 9 -7.97 -12.06 0.40
C LEU A 9 -7.04 -10.89 0.09
N LEU A 10 -5.77 -11.21 -0.11
CA LEU A 10 -4.74 -10.29 -0.56
C LEU A 10 -5.00 -9.97 -2.06
N GLY A 11 -6.10 -9.26 -2.32
CA GLY A 11 -6.45 -8.70 -3.61
C GLY A 11 -6.07 -7.23 -3.61
N PHE A 12 -5.03 -6.88 -4.37
CA PHE A 12 -4.73 -5.51 -4.77
C PHE A 12 -5.89 -4.98 -5.66
N ALA A 13 -7.00 -4.63 -5.03
CA ALA A 13 -8.15 -3.90 -5.59
C ALA A 13 -9.13 -3.65 -4.44
N PHE A 14 -8.88 -2.65 -3.59
CA PHE A 14 -9.87 -2.19 -2.61
C PHE A 14 -10.34 -0.79 -2.99
N ASN A 15 -11.14 -0.72 -4.06
CA ASN A 15 -12.13 0.34 -4.23
C ASN A 15 -13.33 -0.02 -3.34
N LEU A 16 -13.19 0.17 -2.03
CA LEU A 16 -14.36 0.41 -1.18
C LEU A 16 -14.46 1.91 -0.99
N PHE A 17 -15.35 2.51 -1.78
CA PHE A 17 -15.85 3.86 -1.54
C PHE A 17 -16.67 3.81 -0.24
N PHE A 18 -16.01 3.90 0.91
CA PHE A 18 -16.70 4.15 2.16
C PHE A 18 -16.92 5.67 2.26
N LEU A 19 -18.08 6.09 1.78
CA LEU A 19 -18.57 7.45 1.91
C LEU A 19 -18.92 7.68 3.39
N GLY A 20 -17.96 8.18 4.16
CA GLY A 20 -18.15 8.44 5.58
C GLY A 20 -16.94 9.14 6.20
N GLY A 21 -16.81 10.44 5.97
CA GLY A 21 -15.80 11.26 6.60
C GLY A 21 -16.07 12.74 6.34
N THR A 22 -16.75 13.39 7.28
CA THR A 22 -16.82 14.84 7.40
C THR A 22 -15.43 15.46 7.27
N GLY A 23 -15.31 16.56 6.51
CA GLY A 23 -14.05 17.21 6.15
C GLY A 23 -13.17 17.63 7.33
N LEU A 24 -12.31 16.71 7.76
CA LEU A 24 -11.14 17.01 8.56
C LEU A 24 -9.94 16.78 7.65
N SER A 25 -9.25 17.87 7.32
CA SER A 25 -7.90 17.83 6.74
C SER A 25 -7.10 16.84 7.56
N ALA A 26 -6.49 15.85 6.89
CA ALA A 26 -5.66 14.87 7.57
C ALA A 26 -4.58 15.60 8.38
N GLU A 27 -4.45 15.27 9.67
CA GLU A 27 -3.47 15.92 10.54
C GLU A 27 -2.07 15.86 9.88
N PRO A 28 -1.32 16.98 9.84
CA PRO A 28 -0.08 17.05 9.06
C PRO A 28 0.94 16.00 9.48
N GLU A 29 1.01 15.65 10.77
CA GLU A 29 1.85 14.57 11.29
C GLU A 29 1.42 13.20 10.75
N LYS A 30 0.11 12.93 10.68
CA LYS A 30 -0.42 11.69 10.09
C LYS A 30 -0.10 11.62 8.60
N VAL A 31 -0.23 12.72 7.87
CA VAL A 31 0.15 12.77 6.45
C VAL A 31 1.62 12.43 6.27
N GLU A 32 2.50 13.04 7.07
CA GLU A 32 3.93 12.75 7.05
C GLU A 32 4.22 11.27 7.31
N GLN A 33 3.69 10.70 8.40
CA GLN A 33 3.89 9.29 8.77
C GLN A 33 3.43 8.35 7.67
N PHE A 34 2.23 8.58 7.13
CA PHE A 34 1.64 7.71 6.11
C PHE A 34 2.35 7.82 4.76
N VAL A 35 2.74 9.03 4.34
CA VAL A 35 3.47 9.24 3.09
C VAL A 35 4.84 8.57 3.14
N LYS A 36 5.62 8.77 4.21
CA LYS A 36 6.92 8.11 4.39
C LYS A 36 6.77 6.60 4.45
N ALA A 37 5.80 6.09 5.21
CA ALA A 37 5.49 4.67 5.27
C ALA A 37 5.14 4.11 3.89
N ARG A 38 4.30 4.80 3.10
CA ARG A 38 3.91 4.36 1.75
C ARG A 38 5.10 4.28 0.80
N ILE A 39 6.02 5.24 0.88
CA ILE A 39 7.25 5.23 0.09
C ILE A 39 8.10 4.02 0.43
N GLU A 40 8.43 3.85 1.71
CA GLU A 40 9.28 2.73 2.13
C GLU A 40 8.62 1.37 1.87
N ILE A 41 7.29 1.26 2.04
CA ILE A 41 6.55 0.04 1.68
C ILE A 41 6.68 -0.22 0.19
N GLY A 42 6.47 0.79 -0.66
CA GLY A 42 6.54 0.61 -2.11
C GLY A 42 7.95 0.23 -2.58
N GLU A 43 8.99 0.84 -2.01
CA GLU A 43 10.40 0.48 -2.27
C GLU A 43 10.70 -0.94 -1.78
N MET A 44 10.34 -1.27 -0.53
CA MET A 44 10.52 -2.60 0.04
C MET A 44 9.84 -3.67 -0.80
N MET A 45 8.61 -3.43 -1.27
CA MET A 45 7.90 -4.38 -2.13
C MET A 45 8.57 -4.49 -3.49
N THR A 46 9.05 -3.38 -4.07
CA THR A 46 9.81 -3.40 -5.33
C THR A 46 11.06 -4.27 -5.19
N ASP A 47 11.83 -4.11 -4.11
CA ASP A 47 13.02 -4.92 -3.84
C ASP A 47 12.65 -6.39 -3.58
N TYR A 48 11.59 -6.63 -2.81
CA TYR A 48 11.08 -7.96 -2.49
C TYR A 48 10.78 -8.77 -3.76
N PHE A 49 10.14 -8.15 -4.74
CA PHE A 49 9.72 -8.80 -5.99
C PHE A 49 10.79 -8.77 -7.09
N SER A 50 11.64 -7.75 -7.14
CA SER A 50 12.73 -7.66 -8.13
C SER A 50 13.91 -8.58 -7.80
N GLY A 51 14.15 -8.89 -6.53
CA GLY A 51 15.22 -9.78 -6.05
C GLY A 51 15.09 -11.27 -6.42
N GLY A 52 14.34 -11.61 -7.47
CA GLY A 52 14.27 -13.00 -7.97
C GLY A 52 13.40 -13.96 -7.16
N ARG A 53 12.62 -13.47 -6.17
CA ARG A 53 11.53 -14.25 -5.53
C ARG A 53 10.29 -14.41 -6.42
N GLY A 54 10.38 -14.05 -7.70
CA GLY A 54 9.50 -14.58 -8.73
C GLY A 54 9.76 -16.08 -8.86
N TYR A 55 9.04 -16.88 -8.08
CA TYR A 55 9.03 -18.34 -8.19
C TYR A 55 8.85 -18.70 -9.68
N GLY A 56 9.90 -19.31 -10.24
CA GLY A 56 10.19 -19.33 -11.68
C GLY A 56 8.97 -19.41 -12.59
N GLY A 57 8.70 -18.34 -13.33
CA GLY A 57 7.74 -18.28 -14.45
C GLY A 57 6.29 -18.68 -14.16
N GLY A 58 5.92 -18.96 -12.91
CA GLY A 58 4.66 -19.60 -12.55
C GLY A 58 4.07 -19.10 -11.24
N ARG A 59 2.77 -19.36 -11.02
CA ARG A 59 2.08 -18.98 -9.78
C ARG A 59 2.67 -19.78 -8.59
N PRO A 60 3.04 -19.13 -7.47
CA PRO A 60 3.51 -19.83 -6.27
C PRO A 60 2.48 -20.85 -5.76
N SER A 61 2.96 -21.93 -5.13
CA SER A 61 2.09 -22.89 -4.44
C SER A 61 1.35 -22.24 -3.26
N PRO A 62 0.23 -22.82 -2.77
CA PRO A 62 -0.49 -22.27 -1.62
C PRO A 62 0.38 -22.10 -0.36
N ASP A 63 1.28 -23.06 -0.08
CA ASP A 63 2.21 -22.95 1.04
C ASP A 63 3.23 -21.83 0.82
N GLN A 64 3.79 -21.71 -0.39
CA GLN A 64 4.67 -20.60 -0.74
C GLN A 64 3.97 -19.24 -0.64
N MET A 65 2.69 -19.15 -1.00
CA MET A 65 1.90 -17.94 -0.82
C MET A 65 1.67 -17.60 0.66
N ARG A 66 1.46 -18.60 1.52
CA ARG A 66 1.33 -18.40 2.97
C ARG A 66 2.63 -17.86 3.56
N ASP A 67 3.75 -18.53 3.29
CA ASP A 67 5.06 -18.14 3.83
C ASP A 67 5.46 -16.73 3.35
N MET A 68 5.14 -16.42 2.09
CA MET A 68 5.33 -15.08 1.53
C MET A 68 4.49 -14.02 2.24
N ARG A 69 3.21 -14.31 2.51
CA ARG A 69 2.32 -13.40 3.24
C ARG A 69 2.84 -13.17 4.65
N GLU A 70 3.33 -14.20 5.32
CA GLU A 70 3.91 -14.08 6.67
C GLU A 70 5.17 -13.21 6.66
N ASP A 71 6.09 -13.43 5.73
CA ASP A 71 7.30 -12.62 5.58
C ASP A 71 6.98 -11.15 5.24
N ILE A 72 6.04 -10.91 4.31
CA ILE A 72 5.57 -9.55 3.99
C ILE A 72 4.97 -8.90 5.24
N ASN A 73 4.09 -9.58 5.97
CA ASN A 73 3.47 -9.01 7.17
C ASN A 73 4.50 -8.69 8.26
N ALA A 74 5.52 -9.54 8.44
CA ALA A 74 6.60 -9.27 9.37
C ALA A 74 7.39 -8.01 8.98
N LYS A 75 7.78 -7.90 7.70
CA LYS A 75 8.48 -6.72 7.16
C LYS A 75 7.64 -5.45 7.28
N LEU A 76 6.35 -5.51 6.95
CA LEU A 76 5.43 -4.39 7.06
C LEU A 76 5.29 -3.93 8.51
N ARG A 77 5.12 -4.84 9.48
CA ARG A 77 5.04 -4.48 10.91
C ARG A 77 6.31 -3.78 11.38
N GLN A 78 7.48 -4.28 11.01
CA GLN A 78 8.76 -3.67 11.37
C GLN A 78 8.91 -2.27 10.76
N LEU A 79 8.55 -2.11 9.49
CA LEU A 79 8.65 -0.85 8.76
C LEU A 79 7.69 0.19 9.33
N LEU A 80 6.41 -0.16 9.49
CA LEU A 80 5.39 0.72 10.04
C LEU A 80 5.75 1.18 11.47
N GLY A 81 6.34 0.29 12.28
CA GLY A 81 6.81 0.64 13.62
C GLY A 81 7.85 1.77 13.63
N LYS A 82 8.65 1.94 12.57
CA LYS A 82 9.60 3.07 12.45
C LYS A 82 8.89 4.43 12.33
N HIS A 83 7.68 4.43 11.81
CA HIS A 83 6.84 5.62 11.62
C HIS A 83 5.77 5.76 12.70
N GLY A 84 5.86 4.98 13.79
CA GLY A 84 4.88 5.00 14.88
C GLY A 84 3.52 4.41 14.51
N LEU A 85 3.44 3.61 13.43
CA LEU A 85 2.21 3.02 12.93
C LEU A 85 2.15 1.51 13.19
N THR A 86 0.95 1.00 13.43
CA THR A 86 0.67 -0.43 13.35
C THR A 86 0.11 -0.81 11.97
N LEU A 87 0.18 -2.11 11.64
CA LEU A 87 -0.42 -2.63 10.40
C LEU A 87 -1.93 -2.40 10.35
N GLU A 88 -2.62 -2.47 11.49
CA GLU A 88 -4.05 -2.23 11.59
C GLU A 88 -4.40 -0.77 11.33
N GLU A 89 -3.71 0.17 11.99
CA GLU A 89 -3.91 1.61 11.78
C GLU A 89 -3.64 1.99 10.33
N TYR A 90 -2.52 1.55 9.76
CA TYR A 90 -2.20 1.84 8.37
C TYR A 90 -3.26 1.30 7.41
N THR A 91 -3.76 0.08 7.63
CA THR A 91 -4.81 -0.52 6.79
C THR A 91 -6.14 0.24 6.92
N ARG A 92 -6.49 0.69 8.13
CA ARG A 92 -7.76 1.36 8.42
C ARG A 92 -7.78 2.82 7.92
N GLU A 93 -6.68 3.54 8.10
CA GLU A 93 -6.65 5.01 7.93
C GLU A 93 -6.06 5.44 6.57
N SER A 94 -5.27 4.58 5.91
CA SER A 94 -4.54 4.98 4.69
C SER A 94 -5.47 5.46 3.58
N SER A 95 -6.64 4.86 3.38
CA SER A 95 -7.60 5.29 2.36
C SER A 95 -8.10 6.72 2.61
N GLY A 96 -8.37 7.08 3.86
CA GLY A 96 -8.78 8.43 4.24
C GLY A 96 -7.66 9.44 4.06
N ILE A 97 -6.44 9.11 4.51
CA ILE A 97 -5.27 9.98 4.37
C ILE A 97 -4.95 10.25 2.90
N PHE A 98 -4.92 9.21 2.05
CA PHE A 98 -4.60 9.35 0.63
C PHE A 98 -5.77 9.85 -0.24
N ALA A 99 -6.99 9.91 0.30
CA ALA A 99 -8.11 10.58 -0.38
C ALA A 99 -7.97 12.11 -0.33
N ASP A 100 -7.32 12.66 0.70
CA ASP A 100 -6.96 14.07 0.78
C ASP A 100 -5.70 14.38 -0.06
N ASN A 101 -5.87 14.27 -1.39
CA ASN A 101 -4.78 14.48 -2.34
C ASN A 101 -4.21 15.90 -2.24
N ALA A 102 -5.01 16.91 -1.87
CA ALA A 102 -4.53 18.27 -1.73
C ALA A 102 -3.47 18.36 -0.62
N THR A 103 -3.77 17.84 0.57
CA THR A 103 -2.83 17.85 1.70
C THR A 103 -1.60 16.98 1.43
N VAL A 104 -1.78 15.81 0.80
CA VAL A 104 -0.65 14.95 0.40
C VAL A 104 0.27 15.66 -0.61
N GLN A 105 -0.29 16.32 -1.63
CA GLN A 105 0.51 17.04 -2.62
C GLN A 105 1.19 18.27 -2.04
N ASP A 106 0.54 18.99 -1.13
CA ASP A 106 1.14 20.10 -0.40
C ASP A 106 2.36 19.62 0.40
N PHE A 107 2.22 18.56 1.19
CA PHE A 107 3.34 17.92 1.89
C PHE A 107 4.47 17.52 0.93
N LEU A 108 4.16 16.78 -0.14
CA LEU A 108 5.17 16.37 -1.13
C LEU A 108 5.85 17.55 -1.82
N SER A 109 5.15 18.66 -2.05
CA SER A 109 5.73 19.87 -2.65
C SER A 109 6.80 20.50 -1.76
N GLN A 110 6.65 20.37 -0.45
CA GLN A 110 7.60 20.85 0.57
C GLN A 110 8.78 19.86 0.75
N HIS A 111 8.64 18.63 0.27
CA HIS A 111 9.64 17.56 0.40
C HIS A 111 10.01 16.95 -0.98
N PRO A 112 10.83 17.64 -1.79
CA PRO A 112 11.09 17.26 -3.18
C PRO A 112 11.78 15.88 -3.34
N ASP A 113 12.57 15.47 -2.35
CA ASP A 113 13.18 14.14 -2.28
C ASP A 113 12.13 13.04 -2.06
N LEU A 114 11.19 13.26 -1.14
CA LEU A 114 10.08 12.35 -0.89
C LEU A 114 9.13 12.29 -2.09
N LYS A 115 8.84 13.43 -2.71
CA LYS A 115 8.03 13.51 -3.94
C LYS A 115 8.59 12.65 -5.05
N LYS A 116 9.89 12.77 -5.34
CA LYS A 116 10.55 11.98 -6.37
C LYS A 116 10.42 10.47 -6.11
N ARG A 117 10.60 10.05 -4.85
CA ARG A 117 10.46 8.64 -4.46
C ARG A 117 9.01 8.18 -4.57
N TYR A 118 8.06 8.99 -4.10
CA TYR A 118 6.62 8.73 -4.15
C TYR A 118 6.12 8.52 -5.59
N GLU A 119 6.51 9.39 -6.51
CA GLU A 119 6.15 9.32 -7.92
C GLU A 119 6.82 8.15 -8.67
N ALA A 120 7.97 7.67 -8.16
CA ALA A 120 8.68 6.53 -8.74
C ALA A 120 8.10 5.16 -8.32
N LEU A 121 7.19 5.13 -7.34
CA LEU A 121 6.61 3.89 -6.85
C LEU A 121 5.76 3.22 -7.95
N PRO A 122 5.87 1.89 -8.14
CA PRO A 122 5.19 1.18 -9.22
C PRO A 122 3.67 0.97 -8.98
N PHE A 123 2.99 1.87 -8.26
CA PHE A 123 1.57 1.71 -7.92
C PHE A 123 0.64 1.86 -9.12
N ASP A 124 0.93 2.77 -10.06
CA ASP A 124 0.14 2.94 -11.28
C ASP A 124 0.30 1.77 -12.26
N ARG A 125 1.45 1.08 -12.21
CA ARG A 125 1.74 -0.05 -13.10
C ARG A 125 1.09 -1.36 -12.67
N MET A 126 0.69 -1.49 -11.40
CA MET A 126 0.02 -2.68 -10.87
C MET A 126 -1.52 -2.56 -10.86
N GLY A 127 -2.10 -1.41 -11.23
CA GLY A 127 -3.55 -1.16 -11.22
C GLY A 127 -4.18 -0.73 -12.55
N THR A 128 -3.41 -0.46 -13.61
CA THR A 128 -3.93 0.07 -14.88
C THR A 128 -3.39 -0.69 -16.10
N GLY A 129 -3.31 -2.01 -16.01
CA GLY A 129 -2.78 -2.90 -17.06
C GLY A 129 -3.81 -3.85 -17.68
N GLY A 130 -5.07 -3.45 -17.82
CA GLY A 130 -6.10 -4.38 -18.31
C GLY A 130 -7.41 -3.76 -18.81
N ARG A 131 -7.40 -2.59 -19.45
CA ARG A 131 -8.56 -2.13 -20.24
C ARG A 131 -8.17 -1.21 -21.39
N SER A 132 -7.23 -1.64 -22.22
CA SER A 132 -6.97 -1.04 -23.54
C SER A 132 -6.40 -2.12 -24.45
N GLY A 133 -7.29 -2.74 -25.23
CA GLY A 133 -6.92 -3.79 -26.18
C GLY A 133 -8.10 -4.55 -26.75
N ARG A 134 -9.10 -3.84 -27.30
CA ARG A 134 -9.94 -4.42 -28.36
C ARG A 134 -9.09 -4.44 -29.64
N GLY A 135 -9.11 -5.56 -30.34
CA GLY A 135 -8.51 -5.77 -31.67
C GLY A 135 -7.78 -7.11 -31.69
N TYR A 136 -8.14 -8.12 -32.50
CA TYR A 136 -9.05 -8.23 -33.64
C TYR A 136 -9.81 -9.53 -33.55
#